data_AF-A0A7D5E8C9-F1
#
_entry.id   AF-A0A7D5E8C9-F1
#
_cell.length_a   1.000
_cell.length_b   1.000
_cell.length_c   1.000
_cell.angle_alpha   90.00
_cell.angle_beta   90.00
_cell.angle_gamma   90.00
#
_symmetry.space_group_name_H-M   'P 1'
#
loop_
_entity.id
_entity.type
_entity.pdbx_description
1 polymer ?
#
loop_
_entity_poly.entity_id
_entity_poly.type
_entity_poly.pdbx_seq_one_letter_code
_entity_poly.pdbx_strand_id
1 'polypeptide(L)'
;MPLMSIIGCEAFAKEISQLLGKDSDIERLIVINEKRSDIVKELDELGTRYELLAPDMLPPGLKTKDEFSVIVDLQSLLLHGESSRIKKETYEKVKFYGNVSSGVLLLYDIQNDIFADVYSDFERSHFDIMTLKNGISKTSKRSGNLNVCIAGRSGKETPDPDLIEIYVNSYGRLKEKLVR
;
A
#
# COMPACT_ATOMS: atom_id res chain seq x y z
N MET A 1 0.71 14.16 -12.79
CA MET A 1 -0.46 14.29 -11.89
C MET A 1 -0.40 13.14 -10.92
N PRO A 2 0.00 13.38 -9.67
CA PRO A 2 0.46 12.30 -8.80
C PRO A 2 -0.70 11.72 -8.00
N LEU A 3 -1.46 10.81 -8.62
CA LEU A 3 -2.32 9.89 -7.90
C LEU A 3 -1.52 8.61 -7.64
N MET A 4 -1.32 8.28 -6.37
CA MET A 4 -0.73 7.01 -5.94
C MET A 4 -1.83 6.06 -5.45
N SER A 5 -1.75 4.78 -5.83
CA SER A 5 -2.57 3.74 -5.21
C SER A 5 -1.70 2.80 -4.40
N ILE A 6 -2.06 2.58 -3.14
CA ILE A 6 -1.42 1.66 -2.22
C ILE A 6 -2.29 0.43 -2.10
N ILE A 7 -1.72 -0.73 -2.39
CA ILE A 7 -2.35 -2.03 -2.15
C ILE A 7 -1.53 -2.73 -1.06
N GLY A 8 -2.17 -3.08 0.05
CA GLY A 8 -1.51 -3.69 1.20
C GLY A 8 -2.35 -4.75 1.89
N CYS A 9 -1.92 -5.17 3.08
CA CYS A 9 -2.63 -6.14 3.92
C CYS A 9 -3.23 -5.46 5.17
N GLU A 10 -4.44 -5.85 5.55
CA GLU A 10 -5.12 -5.40 6.79
C GLU A 10 -4.25 -5.60 8.04
N ALA A 11 -3.43 -6.66 8.08
CA ALA A 11 -2.54 -6.93 9.21
C ALA A 11 -1.50 -5.82 9.47
N PHE A 12 -1.28 -4.92 8.52
CA PHE A 12 -0.36 -3.79 8.61
C PHE A 12 -1.08 -2.44 8.56
N ALA A 13 -2.40 -2.42 8.84
CA ALA A 13 -3.19 -1.21 8.87
C ALA A 13 -2.55 -0.12 9.74
N LYS A 14 -1.98 -0.49 10.90
CA LYS A 14 -1.33 0.45 11.81
C LYS A 14 -0.09 1.11 11.22
N GLU A 15 0.83 0.34 10.64
CA GLU A 15 2.03 0.89 9.98
C GLU A 15 1.65 1.78 8.80
N ILE A 16 0.65 1.37 8.01
CA ILE A 16 0.17 2.12 6.84
C ILE A 16 -0.51 3.41 7.30
N SER A 17 -1.36 3.38 8.32
CA SER A 17 -1.98 4.58 8.90
C SER A 17 -0.93 5.56 9.45
N GLN A 18 0.12 5.06 10.09
CA GLN A 18 1.21 5.93 10.56
C GLN A 18 2.02 6.56 9.43
N LEU A 19 2.23 5.85 8.33
CA LEU A 19 2.85 6.41 7.13
C LEU A 19 1.99 7.54 6.57
N LEU A 20 0.71 7.27 6.35
CA LEU A 20 -0.22 8.21 5.71
C LEU A 20 -0.54 9.42 6.58
N GLY A 21 -0.76 9.21 7.88
CA GLY A 21 -1.09 10.31 8.81
C GLY A 21 0.07 11.28 9.08
N LYS A 22 1.31 10.92 8.72
CA LYS A 22 2.49 11.78 8.88
C LYS A 22 2.82 12.58 7.62
N ASP A 23 2.27 12.23 6.47
CA ASP A 23 2.57 12.90 5.21
C ASP A 23 1.64 14.11 5.00
N SER A 24 2.16 15.30 5.29
CA SER A 24 1.44 16.56 5.13
C SER A 24 1.19 16.95 3.67
N ASP A 25 1.86 16.32 2.71
CA ASP A 25 1.64 16.63 1.30
C ASP A 25 0.43 15.89 0.73
N ILE A 26 -0.15 14.92 1.47
CA ILE A 26 -1.39 14.27 1.04
C ILE A 26 -2.53 15.26 1.20
N GLU A 27 -2.98 15.81 0.08
CA GLU A 27 -4.13 16.71 0.05
C GLU A 27 -5.43 15.93 0.10
N ARG A 28 -5.44 14.73 -0.48
CA ARG A 28 -6.61 13.86 -0.51
C ARG A 28 -6.24 12.40 -0.30
N LEU A 29 -6.70 11.86 0.84
CA LEU A 29 -6.59 10.44 1.17
C LEU A 29 -7.93 9.74 0.95
N ILE A 30 -7.93 8.69 0.14
CA ILE A 30 -9.11 7.88 -0.18
C ILE A 30 -8.88 6.48 0.34
N VAL A 31 -9.75 6.01 1.23
CA VAL A 31 -9.73 4.66 1.77
C VAL A 31 -10.78 3.82 1.05
N ILE A 32 -10.35 2.72 0.42
CA ILE A 32 -11.24 1.75 -0.22
C ILE A 32 -11.48 0.62 0.75
N ASN A 33 -12.57 0.72 1.52
CA ASN A 33 -12.88 -0.27 2.54
C ASN A 33 -14.30 -0.13 3.10
N GLU A 34 -14.68 -1.07 3.97
CA GLU A 34 -15.86 -0.95 4.82
C GLU A 34 -15.59 -0.03 6.02
N LYS A 35 -16.65 0.59 6.56
CA LYS A 35 -16.58 1.55 7.70
C LYS A 35 -15.97 0.99 9.01
N ARG A 36 -15.70 -0.31 9.09
CA ARG A 36 -15.24 -1.00 10.31
C ARG A 36 -13.89 -1.69 10.15
N SER A 37 -13.14 -1.38 9.09
CA SER A 37 -11.80 -1.94 8.90
C SER A 37 -10.79 -1.34 9.86
N ASP A 38 -9.67 -2.05 10.07
CA ASP A 38 -8.65 -1.63 11.01
C ASP A 38 -8.00 -0.31 10.56
N ILE A 39 -7.80 -0.13 9.24
CA ILE A 39 -7.25 1.13 8.71
C ILE A 39 -8.13 2.35 9.04
N VAL A 40 -9.45 2.23 8.95
CA VAL A 40 -10.40 3.31 9.28
C VAL A 40 -10.24 3.70 10.75
N LYS A 41 -10.22 2.70 11.63
CA LYS A 41 -10.05 2.92 13.06
C LYS A 41 -8.71 3.59 13.39
N GLU A 42 -7.62 3.10 12.82
CA GLU A 42 -6.28 3.64 13.06
C GLU A 42 -6.14 5.09 12.52
N LEU A 43 -6.76 5.41 11.37
CA LEU A 43 -6.78 6.78 10.84
C LEU A 43 -7.62 7.72 11.72
N ASP A 44 -8.77 7.26 12.23
CA ASP A 44 -9.61 8.04 13.16
C ASP A 44 -8.87 8.34 14.46
N GLU A 45 -8.15 7.35 15.03
CA GLU A 45 -7.34 7.52 16.25
C GLU A 45 -6.18 8.52 16.06
N LEU A 46 -5.63 8.61 14.85
CA LEU A 46 -4.61 9.60 14.47
C LEU A 46 -5.19 10.98 14.14
N GLY A 47 -6.53 11.11 14.00
CA GLY A 47 -7.17 12.34 13.54
C GLY A 47 -6.90 12.67 12.07
N THR A 48 -6.52 11.67 11.27
CA THR A 48 -6.21 11.82 9.84
C THR A 48 -7.50 11.95 9.05
N ARG A 49 -7.60 12.95 8.17
CA ARG A 49 -8.75 13.13 7.28
C ARG A 49 -8.66 12.20 6.08
N TYR A 50 -9.76 11.51 5.78
CA TYR A 50 -9.88 10.66 4.61
C TYR A 50 -11.30 10.63 4.07
N GLU A 51 -11.45 10.21 2.82
CA GLU A 51 -12.71 9.86 2.20
C GLU A 51 -12.85 8.34 2.12
N LEU A 52 -13.96 7.81 2.63
CA LEU A 52 -14.25 6.38 2.55
C LEU A 52 -15.11 6.08 1.32
N LEU A 53 -14.61 5.24 0.43
CA LEU A 53 -15.33 4.78 -0.76
C LEU A 53 -15.41 3.25 -0.80
N ALA A 54 -16.46 2.74 -1.42
CA ALA A 54 -16.52 1.35 -1.81
C ALA A 54 -15.72 1.12 -3.12
N PRO A 55 -15.19 -0.10 -3.37
CA PRO A 55 -14.37 -0.39 -4.55
C PRO A 55 -15.03 -0.03 -5.89
N ASP A 56 -16.36 -0.16 -5.97
CA ASP A 56 -17.22 0.12 -7.12
C ASP A 56 -17.57 1.61 -7.28
N MET A 57 -17.21 2.44 -6.29
CA MET A 57 -17.58 3.86 -6.21
C MET A 57 -16.42 4.81 -6.47
N LEU A 58 -15.30 4.34 -7.04
CA LEU A 58 -14.21 5.23 -7.44
C LEU A 58 -14.71 6.24 -8.48
N PRO A 59 -14.70 7.54 -8.17
CA PRO A 59 -15.25 8.52 -9.10
C PRO A 59 -14.37 8.61 -10.35
N PRO A 60 -14.96 8.86 -11.53
CA PRO A 60 -14.18 9.21 -12.71
C PRO A 60 -13.44 10.54 -12.46
N GLY A 61 -12.20 10.64 -12.94
CA GLY A 61 -11.45 11.91 -12.85
C GLY A 61 -10.76 12.17 -11.50
N LEU A 62 -10.35 11.12 -10.77
CA LEU A 62 -9.53 11.23 -9.54
C LEU A 62 -8.20 11.97 -9.74
N LYS A 63 -7.74 12.11 -10.98
CA LYS A 63 -6.57 12.92 -11.31
C LYS A 63 -7.01 14.39 -11.32
N THR A 64 -6.86 15.09 -10.20
CA THR A 64 -6.89 16.56 -10.14
C THR A 64 -5.49 17.10 -10.45
N LYS A 65 -5.38 18.29 -11.05
CA LYS A 65 -4.12 18.75 -11.68
C LYS A 65 -3.02 19.12 -10.68
N ASP A 66 -3.41 19.53 -9.48
CA ASP A 66 -2.50 20.20 -8.56
C ASP A 66 -2.38 19.50 -7.20
N GLU A 67 -3.14 18.43 -6.96
CA GLU A 67 -3.23 17.81 -5.63
C GLU A 67 -2.55 16.44 -5.58
N PHE A 68 -1.67 16.22 -4.59
CA PHE A 68 -1.15 14.88 -4.35
C PHE A 68 -2.19 14.03 -3.62
N SER A 69 -2.67 13.01 -4.33
CA SER A 69 -3.76 12.15 -3.87
C SER A 69 -3.26 10.72 -3.64
N VAL A 70 -3.76 10.08 -2.60
CA VAL A 70 -3.45 8.68 -2.28
C VAL A 70 -4.74 7.89 -2.14
N ILE A 71 -4.82 6.77 -2.85
CA ILE A 71 -5.81 5.73 -2.62
C ILE A 71 -5.14 4.62 -1.80
N VAL A 72 -5.78 4.14 -0.75
CA VAL A 72 -5.35 2.96 0.00
C VAL A 72 -6.43 1.89 -0.02
N ASP A 73 -6.05 0.69 -0.46
CA ASP A 73 -6.90 -0.49 -0.49
C ASP A 73 -6.18 -1.65 0.21
N LEU A 74 -6.67 -2.02 1.40
CA LEU A 74 -6.10 -3.11 2.17
C LEU A 74 -6.90 -4.39 1.92
N GLN A 75 -6.18 -5.46 1.59
CA GLN A 75 -6.75 -6.79 1.45
C GLN A 75 -6.67 -7.55 2.77
N SER A 76 -7.75 -8.22 3.15
CA SER A 76 -7.70 -9.28 4.15
C SER A 76 -7.13 -10.53 3.50
N LEU A 77 -5.85 -10.82 3.76
CA LEU A 77 -5.25 -12.08 3.36
C LEU A 77 -5.67 -13.16 4.36
N LEU A 78 -6.63 -14.00 3.98
CA LEU A 78 -7.01 -15.15 4.80
C LEU A 78 -5.81 -16.11 4.94
N LEU A 79 -5.58 -16.56 6.17
CA LEU A 79 -4.56 -17.52 6.66
C LEU A 79 -4.36 -18.80 5.83
N HIS A 80 -5.28 -19.10 4.91
CA HIS A 80 -5.30 -20.33 4.10
C HIS A 80 -5.46 -20.06 2.60
N GLY A 81 -5.23 -18.81 2.15
CA GLY A 81 -5.26 -18.48 0.72
C GLY A 81 -4.11 -19.13 -0.04
N GLU A 82 -4.42 -19.87 -1.11
CA GLU A 82 -3.39 -20.34 -2.04
C GLU A 82 -2.63 -19.15 -2.62
N SER A 83 -1.30 -19.18 -2.63
CA SER A 83 -0.46 -18.08 -3.14
C SER A 83 -0.82 -17.64 -4.56
N SER A 84 -1.31 -18.57 -5.39
CA SER A 84 -1.83 -18.33 -6.73
C SER A 84 -3.06 -17.42 -6.73
N ARG A 85 -3.98 -17.64 -5.78
CA ARG A 85 -5.18 -16.83 -5.60
C ARG A 85 -4.84 -15.42 -5.12
N ILE A 86 -3.94 -15.31 -4.14
CA ILE A 86 -3.44 -14.01 -3.66
C ILE A 86 -2.79 -13.24 -4.82
N LYS A 87 -1.88 -13.87 -5.58
CA LYS A 87 -1.24 -13.25 -6.74
C LYS A 87 -2.28 -12.74 -7.74
N LYS A 88 -3.28 -13.58 -8.08
CA LYS A 88 -4.34 -13.23 -9.03
C LYS A 88 -5.17 -12.02 -8.55
N GLU A 89 -5.67 -12.06 -7.31
CA GLU A 89 -6.51 -11.00 -6.74
C GLU A 89 -5.72 -9.68 -6.65
N THR A 90 -4.45 -9.73 -6.22
CA THR A 90 -3.58 -8.54 -6.22
C THR A 90 -3.32 -8.03 -7.63
N TYR A 91 -3.08 -8.90 -8.63
CA TYR A 91 -2.85 -8.47 -10.02
C TYR A 91 -4.08 -7.82 -10.64
N GLU A 92 -5.27 -8.31 -10.31
CA GLU A 92 -6.52 -7.67 -10.73
C GLU A 92 -6.65 -6.26 -10.12
N LYS A 93 -6.31 -6.09 -8.84
CA LYS A 93 -6.25 -4.76 -8.21
C LYS A 93 -5.18 -3.87 -8.84
N VAL A 94 -3.98 -4.38 -9.11
CA VAL A 94 -2.91 -3.60 -9.78
C VAL A 94 -3.39 -3.10 -11.14
N LYS A 95 -4.04 -3.94 -11.95
CA LYS A 95 -4.60 -3.53 -13.24
C LYS A 95 -5.68 -2.46 -13.08
N PHE A 96 -6.58 -2.64 -12.12
CA PHE A 96 -7.66 -1.70 -11.86
C PHE A 96 -7.12 -0.34 -11.39
N TYR A 97 -6.29 -0.34 -10.34
CA TYR A 97 -5.72 0.89 -9.78
C TYR A 97 -4.73 1.56 -10.72
N GLY A 98 -3.92 0.78 -11.43
CA GLY A 98 -2.99 1.29 -12.42
C GLY A 98 -3.66 2.06 -13.56
N ASN A 99 -4.90 1.71 -13.92
CA ASN A 99 -5.68 2.46 -14.92
C ASN A 99 -6.19 3.83 -14.42
N VAL A 100 -6.33 4.00 -13.10
CA VAL A 100 -6.86 5.24 -12.52
C VAL A 100 -5.76 6.09 -11.88
N SER A 101 -4.63 5.51 -11.51
CA SER A 101 -3.51 6.17 -10.84
C SER A 101 -2.33 6.43 -11.80
N SER A 102 -1.32 7.11 -11.31
CA SER A 102 -0.04 7.31 -12.02
C SER A 102 1.03 6.34 -11.50
N GLY A 103 0.83 5.80 -10.30
CA GLY A 103 1.65 4.71 -9.79
C GLY A 103 0.95 3.86 -8.73
N VAL A 104 1.38 2.61 -8.64
CA VAL A 104 0.89 1.61 -7.70
C VAL A 104 2.02 1.16 -6.78
N LEU A 105 1.80 1.28 -5.47
CA LEU A 105 2.69 0.80 -4.42
C LEU A 105 2.11 -0.46 -3.78
N LEU A 106 2.85 -1.55 -3.85
CA LEU A 106 2.53 -2.81 -3.18
C LEU A 106 3.27 -2.89 -1.84
N LEU A 107 2.51 -2.79 -0.74
CA LEU A 107 3.00 -2.98 0.62
C LEU A 107 2.67 -4.40 1.11
N TYR A 108 3.31 -5.38 0.46
CA TYR A 108 3.29 -6.79 0.86
C TYR A 108 4.67 -7.24 1.31
N ASP A 109 4.69 -8.17 2.27
CA ASP A 109 5.88 -8.70 2.96
C ASP A 109 7.09 -8.89 2.02
N ILE A 110 8.23 -8.39 2.50
CA ILE A 110 9.55 -8.33 1.89
C ILE A 110 10.07 -9.72 1.50
N GLN A 111 9.61 -10.77 2.18
CA GLN A 111 10.16 -12.12 2.06
C GLN A 111 9.38 -13.06 1.12
N ASN A 112 8.21 -12.65 0.62
CA ASN A 112 7.37 -13.56 -0.16
C ASN A 112 7.60 -13.38 -1.67
N ASP A 113 8.16 -14.39 -2.33
CA ASP A 113 8.45 -14.39 -3.78
C ASP A 113 7.17 -14.41 -4.66
N ILE A 114 5.97 -14.40 -4.07
CA ILE A 114 4.68 -14.34 -4.78
C ILE A 114 4.66 -13.21 -5.83
N PHE A 115 5.29 -12.08 -5.50
CA PHE A 115 5.34 -10.89 -6.36
C PHE A 115 6.71 -10.64 -7.00
N ALA A 116 7.59 -11.64 -7.07
CA ALA A 116 8.92 -11.50 -7.65
C ALA A 116 8.89 -10.96 -9.10
N ASP A 117 7.94 -11.43 -9.90
CA ASP A 117 7.80 -11.08 -11.32
C ASP A 117 6.96 -9.81 -11.56
N VAL A 118 6.45 -9.14 -10.52
CA VAL A 118 5.48 -8.06 -10.69
C VAL A 118 6.04 -6.87 -11.47
N TYR A 119 7.34 -6.62 -11.40
CA TYR A 119 7.95 -5.57 -12.21
C TYR A 119 7.98 -5.94 -13.70
N SER A 120 8.43 -7.15 -14.03
CA SER A 120 8.49 -7.61 -15.43
C SER A 120 7.09 -7.74 -16.02
N ASP A 121 6.12 -8.18 -15.22
CA ASP A 121 4.74 -8.37 -15.67
C ASP A 121 4.02 -7.05 -15.98
N PHE A 122 4.47 -5.95 -15.37
CA PHE A 122 3.89 -4.61 -15.55
C PHE A 122 4.85 -3.58 -16.18
N GLU A 123 6.02 -3.98 -16.68
CA GLU A 123 7.06 -3.08 -17.24
C GLU A 123 6.54 -2.18 -18.37
N ARG A 124 5.60 -2.68 -19.17
CA ARG A 124 5.00 -1.96 -20.31
C ARG A 124 3.70 -1.22 -19.96
N SER A 125 3.38 -1.11 -18.68
CA SER A 125 2.19 -0.40 -18.23
C SER A 125 2.40 1.11 -18.31
N HIS A 126 1.30 1.87 -18.39
CA HIS A 126 1.34 3.32 -18.42
C HIS A 126 1.49 3.97 -17.02
N PHE A 127 1.66 3.15 -15.98
CA PHE A 127 1.81 3.56 -14.59
C PHE A 127 3.11 2.98 -14.00
N ASP A 128 3.70 3.69 -13.04
CA ASP A 128 4.84 3.17 -12.27
C ASP A 128 4.37 2.12 -11.26
N ILE A 129 5.11 1.04 -11.08
CA ILE A 129 4.88 0.08 -10.01
C ILE A 129 6.07 0.06 -9.04
N MET A 130 5.80 -0.06 -7.75
CA MET A 130 6.82 -0.22 -6.71
C MET A 130 6.39 -1.23 -5.64
N THR A 131 7.36 -1.88 -5.03
CA THR A 131 7.24 -2.91 -3.99
C THR A 131 8.32 -2.69 -2.92
N LEU A 132 8.15 -3.31 -1.75
CA LEU A 132 9.09 -3.19 -0.62
C LEU A 132 10.53 -3.62 -0.95
N LYS A 133 10.70 -4.63 -1.83
CA LYS A 133 12.02 -5.15 -2.23
C LYS A 133 12.89 -4.06 -2.86
N ASN A 134 12.28 -3.05 -3.47
CA ASN A 134 12.99 -1.95 -4.06
C ASN A 134 13.40 -0.89 -3.03
N GLY A 135 12.73 -0.77 -1.87
CA GLY A 135 13.02 0.22 -0.82
C GLY A 135 14.22 -0.10 0.07
N ILE A 136 14.77 -1.32 0.00
CA ILE A 136 15.84 -1.78 0.89
C ILE A 136 17.21 -1.32 0.37
N SER A 137 17.85 -0.39 1.08
CA SER A 137 19.29 -0.12 0.92
C SER A 137 20.09 -1.34 1.39
N LYS A 138 21.17 -1.70 0.68
CA LYS A 138 22.06 -2.85 0.98
C LYS A 138 22.70 -2.83 2.38
N THR A 139 22.45 -1.79 3.18
CA THR A 139 23.04 -1.56 4.51
C THR A 139 22.15 -1.99 5.67
N SER A 140 20.87 -2.34 5.48
CA SER A 140 20.07 -2.88 6.58
C SER A 140 20.55 -4.31 6.88
N LYS A 141 21.31 -4.43 7.98
CA LYS A 141 21.71 -5.73 8.52
C LYS A 141 20.44 -6.55 8.72
N ARG A 142 20.41 -7.74 8.13
CA ARG A 142 19.41 -8.79 8.38
C ARG A 142 19.18 -8.92 9.89
N SER A 143 18.09 -8.33 10.39
CA SER A 143 17.48 -8.77 11.63
C SER A 143 16.69 -10.03 11.27
N GLY A 144 17.02 -11.13 11.94
CA GLY A 144 16.49 -12.45 11.63
C GLY A 144 14.97 -12.51 11.79
N ASN A 145 14.35 -13.36 10.97
CA ASN A 145 12.97 -13.83 11.12
C ASN A 145 11.86 -12.78 11.01
N LEU A 146 11.90 -11.91 10.00
CA LEU A 146 10.67 -11.28 9.51
C LEU A 146 9.85 -12.26 8.63
N ASN A 147 9.58 -13.46 9.15
CA ASN A 147 8.56 -14.38 8.62
C ASN A 147 7.21 -13.97 9.22
N VAL A 148 6.79 -12.72 9.04
CA VAL A 148 5.44 -12.28 9.43
C VAL A 148 4.52 -12.52 8.23
N CYS A 149 4.49 -13.78 7.77
CA CYS A 149 3.45 -14.26 6.89
C CYS A 149 2.19 -14.43 7.72
N ILE A 150 1.18 -13.58 7.48
CA ILE A 150 -0.27 -13.90 7.49
C ILE A 150 -0.85 -14.41 8.83
N ALA A 151 -0.02 -14.74 9.82
CA ALA A 151 -0.37 -15.41 11.06
C ALA A 151 0.06 -14.57 12.26
N GLY A 152 -0.92 -13.88 12.84
CA GLY A 152 -0.91 -13.68 14.29
C GLY A 152 -0.65 -12.27 14.81
N ARG A 153 -0.58 -11.23 13.98
CA ARG A 153 -0.65 -9.86 14.51
C ARG A 153 -2.07 -9.55 14.98
N SER A 154 -2.28 -9.76 16.28
CA SER A 154 -3.37 -9.17 17.04
C SER A 154 -3.16 -7.66 17.03
N GLY A 155 -4.18 -6.87 16.67
CA GLY A 155 -4.15 -5.40 16.55
C GLY A 155 -3.81 -4.59 17.83
N LYS A 156 -3.13 -5.21 18.80
CA LYS A 156 -2.59 -4.59 20.02
C LYS A 156 -1.07 -4.41 19.99
N GLU A 157 -0.38 -4.88 18.95
CA GLU A 157 1.07 -4.74 18.87
C GLU A 157 1.50 -3.31 18.55
N THR A 158 2.66 -2.92 19.09
CA THR A 158 3.31 -1.67 18.69
C THR A 158 3.78 -1.83 17.25
N PRO A 159 3.64 -0.79 16.41
CA PRO A 159 4.03 -0.91 15.03
C PRO A 159 5.55 -1.11 14.91
N ASP A 160 5.95 -1.94 13.96
CA ASP A 160 7.35 -2.32 13.78
C ASP A 160 8.13 -1.15 13.16
N PRO A 161 9.13 -0.57 13.86
CA PRO A 161 9.87 0.58 13.37
C PRO A 161 10.69 0.26 12.10
N ASP A 162 11.21 -0.97 11.98
CA ASP A 162 11.98 -1.38 10.80
C ASP A 162 11.05 -1.50 9.58
N LEU A 163 9.84 -2.03 9.78
CA LEU A 163 8.83 -2.12 8.73
C LEU A 163 8.35 -0.74 8.27
N ILE A 164 8.13 0.18 9.21
CA ILE A 164 7.78 1.57 8.91
C ILE A 164 8.87 2.22 8.06
N GLU A 165 10.14 2.08 8.42
CA GLU A 165 11.24 2.66 7.66
C GLU A 165 11.24 2.16 6.20
N ILE A 166 11.01 0.86 5.98
CA ILE A 166 10.94 0.28 4.65
C ILE A 166 9.73 0.80 3.87
N TYR A 167 8.58 0.97 4.53
CA TYR A 167 7.38 1.54 3.93
C TYR A 167 7.61 2.99 3.53
N VAL A 168 8.17 3.81 4.42
CA VAL A 168 8.53 5.22 4.17
C VAL A 168 9.47 5.35 2.97
N ASN A 169 10.51 4.52 2.91
CA ASN A 169 11.47 4.55 1.80
C ASN A 169 10.83 4.18 0.46
N SER A 170 10.01 3.14 0.42
CA SER A 170 9.34 2.71 -0.82
C SER A 170 8.29 3.73 -1.27
N TYR A 171 7.54 4.26 -0.32
CA TYR A 171 6.54 5.30 -0.54
C TYR A 171 7.18 6.59 -1.09
N GLY A 172 8.22 7.10 -0.43
CA GLY A 172 8.91 8.32 -0.83
C GLY A 172 9.50 8.21 -2.24
N ARG A 173 10.12 7.07 -2.57
CA ARG A 173 10.67 6.83 -3.92
C ARG A 173 9.62 6.82 -5.01
N LEU A 174 8.44 6.24 -4.76
CA LEU A 174 7.36 6.31 -5.74
C LEU A 174 6.79 7.72 -5.82
N LYS A 175 6.56 8.38 -4.68
CA LYS A 175 6.06 9.76 -4.63
C LYS A 175 6.97 10.72 -5.42
N GLU A 176 8.28 10.65 -5.24
CA GLU A 176 9.26 11.44 -6.01
C GLU A 176 9.19 11.21 -7.51
N LYS A 177 8.89 9.98 -7.96
CA LYS A 177 8.70 9.69 -9.39
C LYS A 177 7.42 10.32 -9.94
N LEU A 178 6.34 10.32 -9.15
CA LEU A 178 5.03 10.77 -9.59
C LEU A 178 4.91 12.31 -9.64
N VAL A 179 5.67 13.01 -8.79
CA VAL A 179 5.63 14.46 -8.62
C VAL A 179 6.63 15.20 -9.55
N ARG A 180 7.51 14.46 -10.24
CA ARG A 180 8.40 15.01 -11.30
C ARG A 180 7.65 15.25 -12.62
#